data_AF-A0A1H6LMH1-F1
#
_entry.id   AF-A0A1H6LMH1-F1
#
_cell.length_a   1.000
_cell.length_b   1.000
_cell.length_c   1.000
_cell.angle_alpha   90.00
_cell.angle_beta   90.00
_cell.angle_gamma   90.00
#
_symmetry.space_group_name_H-M   'P 1'
#
loop_
_entity.id
_entity.type
_entity.pdbx_description
1 polymer ?
#
loop_
_entity_poly.entity_id
_entity_poly.type
_entity_poly.pdbx_seq_one_letter_code
_entity_poly.pdbx_strand_id
1 'polypeptide(L)'
;MALYSVRGTISQLGQCTFNNDFCIYAFIEVATPDGGRRLLKKILVCVDVQAAMDVGTEGEFFFDDLFVSGRCFLAQFWGLKTNQRLVIDSVNMRKALAFVNLRRGILYTPLLFVGFPELLAGIGQAWSLVNQSANRGRFFQRTPSPLPKPDLDVPMPERVGYVLRGALKEAISKSQPR
;
A
#
# COMPACT_ATOMS: atom_id res chain seq x y z
N MET A 1 -12.77 0.68 10.88
CA MET A 1 -12.18 0.34 9.57
C MET A 1 -12.14 1.61 8.75
N ALA A 2 -10.96 2.19 8.57
CA ALA A 2 -10.83 3.51 7.96
C ALA A 2 -9.61 3.58 7.05
N LEU A 3 -9.78 4.26 5.92
CA LEU A 3 -8.69 4.78 5.12
C LEU A 3 -8.30 6.14 5.70
N TYR A 4 -7.00 6.37 5.88
CA TYR A 4 -6.48 7.65 6.34
C TYR A 4 -5.10 7.90 5.74
N SER A 5 -4.67 9.15 5.75
CA SER A 5 -3.32 9.54 5.40
C SER A 5 -2.61 10.20 6.56
N VAL A 6 -1.28 10.10 6.56
CA VAL A 6 -0.39 10.80 7.48
C VAL A 6 0.66 11.50 6.64
N ARG A 7 0.72 12.83 6.77
CA ARG A 7 1.78 13.64 6.16
C ARG A 7 2.96 13.77 7.12
N GLY A 8 4.16 13.58 6.61
CA GLY A 8 5.38 13.70 7.40
C GLY A 8 6.57 13.00 6.78
N THR A 9 7.49 12.58 7.65
CA THR A 9 8.72 11.87 7.27
C THR A 9 8.77 10.55 8.02
N ILE A 10 9.10 9.46 7.33
CA ILE A 10 9.31 8.16 7.99
C ILE A 10 10.57 8.27 8.84
N SER A 11 10.41 8.31 10.17
CA SER A 11 11.53 8.47 11.10
C SER A 11 12.14 7.12 11.50
N GLN A 12 11.31 6.08 11.59
CA GLN A 12 11.76 4.76 12.03
C GLN A 12 10.87 3.64 11.49
N LEU A 13 11.49 2.49 11.23
CA LEU A 13 10.82 1.23 10.92
C LEU A 13 11.15 0.21 12.00
N GLY A 14 10.14 -0.52 12.46
CA GLY A 14 10.31 -1.62 13.39
C GLY A 14 10.88 -2.87 12.71
N GLN A 15 11.18 -3.90 13.51
CA GLN A 15 11.51 -5.22 12.97
C GLN A 15 10.38 -5.73 12.07
N CYS A 16 10.73 -6.43 11.00
CA CYS A 16 9.76 -6.98 10.08
C CYS A 16 9.91 -8.49 9.90
N THR A 17 8.78 -9.14 9.62
CA THR A 17 8.76 -10.46 9.01
C THR A 17 8.48 -10.27 7.52
N PHE A 18 9.33 -10.82 6.67
CA PHE A 18 9.20 -10.68 5.22
C PHE A 18 8.86 -12.02 4.56
N ASN A 19 8.15 -11.95 3.44
CA ASN A 19 8.07 -13.00 2.44
C ASN A 19 8.21 -12.38 1.04
N ASN A 20 7.97 -13.16 -0.01
CA ASN A 20 8.15 -12.69 -1.39
C ASN A 20 7.09 -11.64 -1.83
N ASP A 21 5.98 -11.52 -1.12
CA ASP A 21 4.83 -10.71 -1.54
C ASP A 21 4.61 -9.48 -0.64
N PHE A 22 5.03 -9.54 0.62
CA PHE A 22 4.85 -8.49 1.60
C PHE A 22 5.82 -8.58 2.78
N CYS A 23 5.95 -7.45 3.49
CA CYS A 23 6.55 -7.36 4.80
C CYS A 23 5.52 -6.94 5.84
N ILE A 24 5.59 -7.52 7.03
CA ILE A 24 4.83 -7.07 8.20
C ILE A 24 5.80 -6.42 9.17
N TYR A 25 5.71 -5.10 9.28
CA TYR A 25 6.49 -4.32 10.24
C TYR A 25 5.80 -4.30 11.61
N ALA A 26 6.58 -4.47 12.67
CA ALA A 26 6.09 -4.32 14.04
C ALA A 26 5.53 -2.90 14.28
N PHE A 27 6.19 -1.90 13.71
CA PHE A 27 5.69 -0.53 13.66
C PHE A 27 6.30 0.27 12.49
N ILE A 28 5.65 1.36 12.11
CA ILE A 28 6.19 2.44 11.28
C ILE A 28 5.96 3.73 12.05
N GLU A 29 7.01 4.52 12.23
CA GLU A 29 6.94 5.83 12.86
C GLU A 29 7.03 6.93 11.78
N VAL A 30 6.06 7.84 11.82
CA VAL A 30 6.03 9.03 10.95
C VAL A 30 6.13 10.27 11.82
N ALA A 31 7.20 11.03 11.65
CA ALA A 31 7.35 12.37 12.23
C ALA A 31 6.45 13.35 11.45
N THR A 32 5.49 13.98 12.13
CA THR A 32 4.57 14.92 11.51
C THR A 32 5.17 16.33 11.48
N PRO A 33 4.79 17.19 10.52
CA PRO A 33 5.33 18.55 10.41
C PRO A 33 5.11 19.41 11.66
N ASP A 34 4.07 19.10 12.45
CA ASP A 34 3.75 19.80 13.70
C ASP A 34 4.69 19.43 14.88
N GLY A 35 5.80 18.73 14.62
CA GLY A 35 6.74 18.23 15.63
C GLY A 35 6.28 16.97 16.37
N GLY A 36 5.05 16.50 16.11
CA GLY A 36 4.52 15.25 16.63
C GLY A 36 5.10 13.99 15.96
N ARG A 37 4.77 12.83 16.52
CA ARG A 37 5.12 11.51 15.97
C ARG A 37 3.90 10.61 15.98
N ARG A 38 3.63 9.94 14.86
CA ARG A 38 2.60 8.91 14.77
C ARG A 38 3.23 7.54 14.62
N LEU A 39 3.00 6.70 15.62
CA LEU A 39 3.43 5.31 15.63
C LEU A 39 2.27 4.44 15.18
N LEU A 40 2.40 3.81 14.03
CA LEU A 40 1.45 2.83 13.51
C LEU A 40 2.01 1.43 13.77
N LYS A 41 1.19 0.48 14.23
CA LYS A 41 1.65 -0.85 14.69
C LYS A 41 1.13 -1.96 13.79
N LYS A 42 1.95 -3.02 13.65
CA LYS A 42 1.62 -4.26 12.94
C LYS A 42 1.10 -4.00 11.52
N ILE A 43 1.96 -3.43 10.69
CA ILE A 43 1.58 -2.90 9.37
C ILE A 43 2.08 -3.84 8.28
N LEU A 44 1.16 -4.29 7.44
CA LEU A 44 1.48 -5.01 6.23
C LEU A 44 1.83 -4.01 5.11
N VAL A 45 2.94 -4.24 4.42
CA VAL A 45 3.44 -3.44 3.31
C VAL A 45 3.76 -4.39 2.17
N CYS A 46 3.08 -4.28 1.03
CA CYS A 46 3.43 -5.08 -0.14
C CYS A 46 4.70 -4.57 -0.83
N VAL A 47 5.32 -5.43 -1.65
CA VAL A 47 6.63 -5.17 -2.27
C VAL A 47 6.67 -3.85 -3.05
N ASP A 48 5.60 -3.52 -3.78
CA ASP A 48 5.53 -2.28 -4.58
C ASP A 48 5.74 -1.02 -3.72
N VAL A 49 5.01 -0.95 -2.59
CA VAL A 49 5.09 0.17 -1.65
C VAL A 49 6.37 0.09 -0.83
N GLN A 50 6.80 -1.12 -0.46
CA GLN A 50 8.03 -1.34 0.29
C GLN A 50 9.26 -0.85 -0.47
N ALA A 51 9.37 -1.14 -1.77
CA ALA A 51 10.46 -0.68 -2.62
C ALA A 51 10.51 0.86 -2.73
N ALA A 52 9.39 1.51 -2.43
CA ALA A 52 9.26 2.94 -2.45
C ALA A 52 9.40 3.62 -1.08
N MET A 53 9.59 2.83 -0.03
CA MET A 53 9.64 3.24 1.37
C MET A 53 11.05 3.11 1.93
N ASP A 54 11.57 4.19 2.50
CA ASP A 54 12.81 4.17 3.28
C ASP A 54 12.75 5.17 4.44
N VAL A 55 13.60 4.98 5.45
CA VAL A 55 13.77 5.96 6.54
C VAL A 55 14.26 7.28 5.94
N GLY A 56 13.66 8.39 6.36
CA GLY A 56 13.89 9.72 5.79
C GLY A 56 13.02 10.05 4.58
N THR A 57 12.20 9.11 4.09
CA THR A 57 11.24 9.42 3.02
C THR A 57 10.23 10.45 3.52
N GLU A 58 10.07 11.55 2.80
CA GLU A 58 9.09 12.60 3.08
C GLU A 58 7.90 12.54 2.13
N GLY A 59 6.70 12.68 2.67
CA GLY A 59 5.51 12.71 1.85
C GLY A 59 4.22 12.52 2.61
N GLU A 60 3.22 12.02 1.89
CA GLU A 60 1.94 11.60 2.41
C GLU A 60 1.82 10.08 2.30
N PHE A 61 1.56 9.44 3.43
CA PHE A 61 1.52 7.99 3.58
C PHE A 61 0.09 7.53 3.84
N PHE A 62 -0.38 6.52 3.10
CA PHE A 62 -1.77 6.10 3.09
C PHE A 62 -1.95 4.73 3.74
N PHE A 63 -2.78 4.67 4.76
CA PHE A 63 -3.03 3.47 5.56
C PHE A 63 -4.49 3.03 5.48
N ASP A 64 -4.70 1.73 5.66
CA ASP A 64 -6.02 1.10 5.71
C ASP A 64 -6.07 0.22 6.95
N ASP A 65 -6.91 0.60 7.93
CA ASP A 65 -7.08 -0.21 9.14
C ASP A 65 -7.93 -1.46 8.83
N LEU A 66 -7.30 -2.62 9.02
CA LEU A 66 -7.82 -3.94 8.76
C LEU A 66 -7.92 -4.68 10.08
N PHE A 67 -9.05 -4.54 10.77
CA PHE A 67 -9.30 -5.36 11.96
C PHE A 67 -9.69 -6.78 11.52
N VAL A 68 -8.80 -7.75 11.76
CA VAL A 68 -9.05 -9.17 11.52
C VAL A 68 -8.57 -9.98 12.70
N SER A 69 -9.51 -10.67 13.37
CA SER A 69 -9.17 -11.59 14.46
C SER A 69 -8.25 -12.71 13.97
N GLY A 70 -7.23 -13.05 14.75
CA GLY A 70 -6.29 -14.14 14.45
C GLY A 70 -5.23 -13.82 13.39
N ARG A 71 -5.06 -12.57 12.96
CA ARG A 71 -4.00 -12.15 12.02
C ARG A 71 -2.90 -11.38 12.71
N CYS A 72 -1.70 -11.44 12.13
CA CYS A 72 -0.49 -10.81 12.66
C CYS A 72 -0.38 -9.30 12.34
N PHE A 73 -1.29 -8.75 11.53
CA PHE A 73 -1.32 -7.34 11.11
C PHE A 73 -2.65 -6.67 11.47
N LEU A 74 -2.62 -5.35 11.66
CA LEU A 74 -3.77 -4.51 12.03
C LEU A 74 -4.08 -3.46 10.96
N ALA A 75 -3.11 -3.12 10.12
CA ALA A 75 -3.28 -2.15 9.05
C ALA A 75 -2.45 -2.57 7.82
N GLN A 76 -2.85 -2.06 6.66
CA GLN A 76 -2.05 -2.12 5.45
C GLN A 76 -1.55 -0.71 5.09
N PHE A 77 -0.27 -0.58 4.81
CA PHE A 77 0.28 0.59 4.13
C PHE A 77 0.13 0.37 2.63
N TRP A 78 -0.81 1.08 2.02
CA TRP A 78 -1.27 0.77 0.66
C TRP A 78 -0.87 1.82 -0.37
N GLY A 79 -0.23 2.90 0.03
CA GLY A 79 0.28 3.86 -0.92
C GLY A 79 1.09 4.97 -0.27
N LEU A 80 1.93 5.61 -1.07
CA LEU A 80 2.70 6.76 -0.68
C LEU A 80 2.76 7.77 -1.81
N LYS A 81 2.87 9.03 -1.41
CA LYS A 81 2.96 10.17 -2.31
C LYS A 81 4.10 11.05 -1.83
N THR A 82 5.19 11.01 -2.57
CA THR A 82 6.39 11.82 -2.32
C THR A 82 6.51 12.88 -3.41
N ASN A 83 7.49 13.76 -3.30
CA ASN A 83 7.78 14.74 -4.35
C ASN A 83 8.26 14.09 -5.66
N GLN A 84 8.87 12.89 -5.57
CA GLN A 84 9.48 12.21 -6.72
C GLN A 84 8.56 11.18 -7.36
N ARG A 85 7.75 10.48 -6.56
CA ARG A 85 6.96 9.34 -7.01
C ARG A 85 5.68 9.16 -6.23
N LEU A 86 4.74 8.56 -6.94
CA LEU A 86 3.43 8.16 -6.47
C LEU A 86 3.34 6.65 -6.63
N VAL A 87 3.15 5.94 -5.53
CA VAL A 87 3.11 4.48 -5.52
C VAL A 87 1.86 4.03 -4.79
N ILE A 88 1.09 3.17 -5.44
CA ILE A 88 -0.11 2.53 -4.90
C ILE A 88 0.12 1.04 -4.98
N ASP A 89 -0.22 0.36 -3.89
CA ASP A 89 -0.18 -1.09 -3.79
C ASP A 89 -1.12 -1.74 -4.81
N SER A 90 -0.60 -2.72 -5.55
CA SER A 90 -1.39 -3.55 -6.46
C SER A 90 -2.40 -4.42 -5.72
N VAL A 91 -2.15 -4.77 -4.46
CA VAL A 91 -2.98 -5.67 -3.66
C VAL A 91 -3.90 -4.91 -2.72
N ASN A 92 -5.20 -5.10 -2.87
CA ASN A 92 -6.18 -4.64 -1.90
C ASN A 92 -6.47 -5.73 -0.86
N MET A 93 -5.78 -5.67 0.29
CA MET A 93 -5.90 -6.70 1.33
C MET A 93 -7.32 -6.78 1.91
N ARG A 94 -8.07 -5.67 1.96
CA ARG A 94 -9.49 -5.69 2.37
C ARG A 94 -10.32 -6.56 1.45
N LYS A 95 -10.14 -6.44 0.12
CA LYS A 95 -10.81 -7.30 -0.87
C LYS A 95 -10.36 -8.75 -0.73
N ALA A 96 -9.06 -8.99 -0.58
CA ALA A 96 -8.52 -10.34 -0.41
C ALA A 96 -9.09 -11.03 0.85
N LEU A 97 -9.15 -10.31 1.97
CA LEU A 97 -9.71 -10.81 3.23
C LEU A 97 -11.21 -11.09 3.12
N ALA A 98 -11.98 -10.19 2.52
CA ALA A 98 -13.41 -10.41 2.28
C ALA A 98 -13.63 -11.69 1.47
N PHE A 99 -12.87 -11.88 0.39
CA PHE A 99 -12.97 -13.06 -0.46
C PHE A 99 -12.58 -14.35 0.26
N VAL A 100 -11.47 -14.35 1.01
CA VAL A 100 -11.02 -15.52 1.76
C VAL A 100 -12.02 -15.91 2.85
N ASN A 101 -12.55 -14.93 3.58
CA ASN A 101 -13.54 -15.18 4.64
C ASN A 101 -14.87 -15.67 4.06
N LEU A 102 -15.35 -15.08 2.97
CA LEU A 102 -16.54 -15.57 2.26
C LEU A 102 -16.34 -17.00 1.76
N ARG A 103 -15.22 -17.30 1.10
CA ARG A 103 -14.93 -18.64 0.57
C ARG A 103 -14.86 -19.68 1.68
N ARG A 104 -14.15 -19.38 2.78
CA ARG A 104 -14.06 -20.27 3.95
C ARG A 104 -15.43 -20.46 4.59
N GLY A 105 -16.17 -19.38 4.79
CA GLY A 105 -17.51 -19.41 5.36
C GLY A 105 -18.44 -20.30 4.53
N ILE A 106 -18.51 -20.09 3.22
CA ILE A 106 -19.33 -20.91 2.31
C ILE A 106 -18.93 -22.39 2.36
N LEU A 107 -17.63 -22.70 2.36
CA LEU A 107 -17.14 -24.07 2.35
C LEU A 107 -17.43 -24.82 3.67
N TYR A 108 -17.32 -24.15 4.81
CA TYR A 108 -17.46 -24.76 6.14
C TYR A 108 -18.86 -24.60 6.76
N THR A 109 -19.73 -23.76 6.20
CA THR A 109 -21.11 -23.62 6.69
C THR A 109 -21.93 -24.93 6.59
N PRO A 110 -21.82 -25.75 5.52
CA PRO A 110 -22.53 -27.02 5.46
C PRO A 110 -22.12 -28.04 6.54
N LEU A 111 -20.92 -27.89 7.11
CA LEU A 111 -20.42 -28.71 8.22
C LEU A 111 -20.95 -28.13 9.55
N LEU A 112 -22.23 -28.35 9.84
CA LEU A 112 -22.89 -27.95 11.10
C LEU A 112 -22.79 -26.44 11.41
N PHE A 113 -22.84 -25.58 10.39
CA PHE A 113 -22.73 -24.12 10.52
C PHE A 113 -21.40 -23.63 11.12
N VAL A 114 -20.35 -24.45 11.15
CA VAL A 114 -19.04 -24.07 11.70
C VAL A 114 -18.46 -22.84 10.99
N GLY A 115 -18.67 -22.71 9.68
CA GLY A 115 -18.20 -21.56 8.90
C GLY A 115 -19.04 -20.28 9.01
N PHE A 116 -20.12 -20.27 9.81
CA PHE A 116 -21.02 -19.13 9.89
C PHE A 116 -20.36 -17.83 10.41
N PRO A 117 -19.48 -17.86 11.44
CA PRO A 117 -18.76 -16.66 11.89
C PRO A 117 -17.88 -16.04 10.80
N GLU A 118 -17.13 -16.85 10.05
CA GLU A 118 -16.30 -16.39 8.94
C GLU A 118 -17.13 -15.83 7.80
N LEU A 119 -18.29 -16.43 7.53
CA LEU A 119 -19.22 -15.94 6.52
C LEU A 119 -19.73 -14.55 6.88
N LEU A 120 -20.17 -14.34 8.13
CA LEU A 120 -20.60 -13.02 8.61
C LEU A 120 -19.48 -11.98 8.54
N ALA A 121 -18.26 -12.35 8.94
CA ALA A 121 -17.10 -11.46 8.83
C ALA A 121 -16.81 -11.09 7.37
N GLY A 122 -16.88 -12.05 6.45
CA GLY A 122 -16.73 -11.84 5.01
C GLY A 122 -17.80 -10.91 4.43
N ILE A 123 -19.07 -11.11 4.82
CA ILE A 123 -20.19 -10.24 4.41
C ILE A 123 -19.97 -8.82 4.92
N GLY A 124 -19.63 -8.63 6.19
CA GLY A 124 -19.36 -7.30 6.76
C GLY A 124 -18.22 -6.57 6.04
N GLN A 125 -17.16 -7.29 5.69
CA GLN A 125 -16.05 -6.75 4.90
C GLN A 125 -16.47 -6.40 3.47
N ALA A 126 -17.26 -7.26 2.81
CA ALA A 126 -17.81 -7.02 1.48
C ALA A 126 -18.75 -5.80 1.45
N TRP A 127 -19.58 -5.62 2.48
CA TRP A 127 -20.46 -4.45 2.62
C TRP A 127 -19.67 -3.14 2.67
N SER A 128 -18.50 -3.13 3.32
CA SER A 128 -17.61 -1.96 3.32
C SER A 128 -17.06 -1.61 1.93
N LEU A 129 -16.94 -2.60 1.03
CA LEU A 129 -16.52 -2.38 -0.35
C LEU A 129 -17.66 -1.79 -1.19
N VAL A 130 -18.89 -2.29 -0.99
CA VAL A 130 -20.10 -1.80 -1.67
C VAL A 130 -20.38 -0.34 -1.33
N ASN A 131 -20.24 0.03 -0.04
CA ASN A 131 -20.44 1.42 0.41
C ASN A 131 -19.34 2.40 -0.04
N GLN A 132 -18.36 1.94 -0.84
CA GLN A 132 -17.20 2.70 -1.30
C GLN A 132 -16.37 3.37 -0.19
N SER A 133 -16.65 3.09 1.09
CA SER A 133 -15.91 3.64 2.22
C SER A 133 -14.44 3.20 2.23
N ALA A 134 -14.13 2.15 1.46
CA ALA A 134 -12.80 1.63 1.24
C ALA A 134 -12.26 1.82 -0.20
N ASN A 135 -12.81 2.76 -0.98
CA ASN A 135 -12.30 3.03 -2.33
C ASN A 135 -10.98 3.83 -2.29
N ARG A 136 -9.86 3.09 -2.28
CA ARG A 136 -8.49 3.63 -2.28
C ARG A 136 -8.22 4.61 -3.41
N GLY A 137 -8.68 4.31 -4.64
CA GLY A 137 -8.45 5.19 -5.79
C GLY A 137 -9.13 6.55 -5.63
N ARG A 138 -10.39 6.56 -5.16
CA ARG A 138 -11.12 7.80 -4.88
C ARG A 138 -10.51 8.58 -3.71
N PHE A 139 -10.05 7.87 -2.67
CA PHE A 139 -9.37 8.50 -1.54
C PHE A 139 -8.07 9.16 -2.00
N PHE A 140 -7.29 8.46 -2.82
CA PHE A 140 -6.03 8.93 -3.36
C PHE A 140 -6.19 10.18 -4.25
N GLN A 141 -7.23 10.24 -5.08
CA GLN A 141 -7.54 11.38 -5.95
C GLN A 141 -8.06 12.61 -5.20
N ARG A 142 -8.75 12.41 -4.08
CA ARG A 142 -9.35 13.50 -3.29
C ARG A 142 -8.33 14.29 -2.48
N THR A 143 -7.13 13.76 -2.27
CA THR A 143 -6.09 14.44 -1.52
C THR A 143 -5.31 15.37 -2.45
N PRO A 144 -5.52 16.71 -2.36
CA PRO A 144 -4.91 17.65 -3.29
C PRO A 144 -3.39 17.51 -3.29
N SER A 145 -2.80 17.41 -4.48
CA SER A 145 -1.35 17.40 -4.67
C SER A 145 -0.83 18.83 -4.86
N PRO A 146 0.30 19.19 -4.22
CA PRO A 146 1.28 20.06 -4.84
C PRO A 146 2.23 19.17 -5.66
N LEU A 147 1.71 18.49 -6.69
CA LEU A 147 2.64 17.89 -7.66
C LEU A 147 3.14 19.04 -8.52
N PRO A 148 4.46 19.16 -8.77
CA PRO A 148 4.94 20.05 -9.81
C PRO A 148 4.18 19.67 -11.07
N LYS A 149 3.60 20.66 -11.76
CA LYS A 149 3.14 20.41 -13.13
C LYS A 149 4.33 19.79 -13.86
N PRO A 150 4.19 18.59 -14.46
CA PRO A 150 5.22 18.17 -15.40
C PRO A 150 5.30 19.29 -16.43
N ASP A 151 6.49 19.88 -16.62
CA ASP A 151 6.69 20.89 -17.67
C ASP A 151 6.17 20.28 -18.97
N LEU A 152 5.00 20.79 -19.37
CA LEU A 152 4.22 20.27 -20.50
C LEU A 152 4.77 20.80 -21.84
N ASP A 153 5.92 21.45 -21.81
CA ASP A 153 6.58 22.08 -22.95
C ASP A 153 7.61 21.18 -23.65
N VAL A 154 7.79 19.92 -23.19
CA VAL A 154 8.66 18.97 -23.91
C VAL A 154 7.83 18.13 -24.89
N PRO A 155 8.03 18.27 -26.21
CA PRO A 155 7.26 17.54 -27.21
C PRO A 155 7.49 16.01 -27.11
N MET A 156 6.40 15.26 -27.32
CA MET A 156 6.29 13.79 -27.18
C MET A 156 7.41 12.91 -27.77
N PRO A 157 8.06 13.19 -28.92
CA PRO A 157 9.05 12.27 -29.48
C PRO A 157 10.33 12.11 -28.63
N GLU A 158 10.61 13.02 -27.69
CA GLU A 158 11.81 12.90 -26.83
C GLU A 158 11.61 12.02 -25.59
N ARG A 159 10.36 11.75 -25.18
CA ARG A 159 10.06 10.88 -24.02
C ARG A 159 10.45 9.43 -24.27
N VAL A 160 10.32 8.96 -25.50
CA VAL A 160 10.72 7.61 -25.90
C VAL A 160 12.25 7.50 -26.01
N GLY A 161 12.91 8.58 -26.45
CA GLY A 161 14.37 8.65 -26.55
C GLY A 161 15.09 8.60 -25.20
N TYR A 162 14.53 9.24 -24.15
CA TYR A 162 15.13 9.21 -22.81
C TYR A 162 14.99 7.83 -22.13
N VAL A 163 13.82 7.20 -22.24
CA VAL A 163 13.58 5.86 -21.67
C VAL A 163 14.41 4.81 -22.40
N LEU A 164 14.52 4.89 -23.74
CA LEU A 164 15.35 3.97 -24.51
C LEU A 164 16.85 4.21 -24.28
N ARG A 165 17.33 5.45 -24.16
CA ARG A 165 18.76 5.71 -23.86
C ARG A 165 19.17 5.22 -22.48
N GLY A 166 18.28 5.29 -21.49
CA GLY A 166 18.50 4.71 -20.17
C GLY A 166 18.65 3.19 -20.23
N ALA A 167 17.69 2.51 -20.87
CA ALA A 167 17.70 1.05 -21.03
C ALA A 167 18.89 0.57 -21.90
N LEU A 168 19.28 1.32 -22.93
CA LEU A 168 20.39 0.96 -23.81
C LEU A 168 21.76 1.11 -23.11
N LYS A 169 21.96 2.16 -22.30
CA LYS A 169 23.18 2.32 -21.50
C LYS A 169 23.33 1.20 -20.47
N GLU A 170 22.21 0.75 -19.89
CA GLU A 170 22.21 -0.34 -18.92
C GLU A 170 22.53 -1.70 -19.58
N ALA A 171 22.05 -1.93 -20.80
CA ALA A 171 22.36 -3.13 -21.58
C ALA A 171 23.81 -3.16 -22.09
N ILE A 172 24.36 -2.01 -22.48
CA ILE A 172 25.76 -1.90 -22.93
C ILE A 172 26.73 -2.07 -21.75
N SER A 173 26.39 -1.53 -20.57
CA SER A 173 27.17 -1.72 -19.34
C SER A 173 27.25 -3.19 -18.91
N LYS A 174 26.17 -3.97 -19.09
CA LYS A 174 26.11 -5.40 -18.73
C LYS A 174 26.75 -6.33 -19.76
N SER A 175 27.14 -5.85 -20.94
CA SER A 175 27.66 -6.69 -22.04
C SER A 175 29.16 -6.56 -22.29
N GLN A 176 29.90 -5.77 -21.51
CA GLN A 176 31.37 -5.81 -21.52
C GLN A 176 31.88 -6.88 -20.54
N PRO A 177 32.43 -8.01 -21.03
CA PRO A 177 33.16 -8.94 -20.18
C PRO A 177 34.48 -8.30 -19.72
N ARG A 178 34.85 -8.56 -18.47
CA ARG A 178 36.20 -8.28 -17.96
C ARG A 178 37.25 -9.10 -18.68
#